data_AF-A0A7W1CES5-F1
#
_entry.id   AF-A0A7W1CES5-F1
#
_cell.length_a   1.000
_cell.length_b   1.000
_cell.length_c   1.000
_cell.angle_alpha   90.00
_cell.angle_beta   90.00
_cell.angle_gamma   90.00
#
_symmetry.space_group_name_H-M   'P 1'
#
loop_
_entity.id
_entity.type
_entity.pdbx_description
1 polymer ?
#
loop_
_entity_poly.entity_id
_entity_poly.type
_entity_poly.pdbx_seq_one_letter_code
_entity_poly.pdbx_strand_id
1 'polypeptide(L)'
;MFKQFFILFLLIFFNAAAQSRTLPKPEREFRAVWIATVDNIDFPTKKTLSVEQQKAELLQNLELAKRLKLNAVIFQVRPQCDALYKSDIEPWSEFLTGEMGKAQSFD
;
A
#
# COMPACT_ATOMS: atom_id res chain seq x y z
N MET A 1 -27.05 22.82 -44.25
CA MET A 1 -27.12 21.40 -43.85
C MET A 1 -25.85 20.93 -43.12
N PHE A 2 -24.66 20.95 -43.74
CA PHE A 2 -23.41 20.44 -43.13
C PHE A 2 -23.01 21.11 -41.79
N LYS A 3 -23.22 22.43 -41.64
CA LYS A 3 -22.93 23.16 -40.38
C LYS A 3 -23.82 22.73 -39.20
N GLN A 4 -25.07 22.32 -39.45
CA GLN A 4 -25.99 21.88 -38.40
C GLN A 4 -25.60 20.50 -37.85
N PHE A 5 -25.17 19.58 -38.73
CA PHE A 5 -24.62 18.29 -38.32
C PHE A 5 -23.30 18.44 -37.53
N PHE A 6 -22.45 19.39 -37.90
CA PHE A 6 -21.20 19.66 -37.18
C PHE A 6 -21.43 20.24 -35.77
N ILE A 7 -22.38 21.17 -35.62
CA ILE A 7 -22.75 21.73 -34.31
C ILE A 7 -23.38 20.66 -33.41
N LEU A 8 -24.25 19.80 -33.97
CA LEU A 8 -24.86 18.71 -33.22
C LEU A 8 -23.81 17.67 -32.76
N PHE A 9 -22.85 17.35 -33.64
CA PHE A 9 -21.73 16.46 -33.32
C PHE A 9 -20.83 17.03 -32.21
N LEU A 10 -20.52 18.33 -32.26
CA LEU A 10 -19.78 19.04 -31.20
C LEU A 10 -20.53 19.04 -29.86
N LEU A 11 -21.85 19.24 -29.85
CA LEU A 11 -22.66 19.22 -28.63
C LEU A 11 -22.75 17.81 -27.98
N ILE A 12 -22.75 16.75 -28.80
CA ILE A 12 -22.73 15.37 -28.30
C ILE A 12 -21.34 15.01 -27.74
N PHE A 13 -20.26 15.40 -28.42
CA PHE A 13 -18.89 15.17 -27.92
C PHE A 13 -18.58 15.95 -26.63
N PHE A 14 -19.12 17.18 -26.47
CA PHE A 14 -18.95 17.95 -25.24
C PHE A 14 -19.67 17.33 -24.03
N ASN A 15 -20.83 16.68 -24.23
CA ASN A 15 -21.55 16.01 -23.15
C ASN A 15 -20.86 14.71 -22.68
N ALA A 16 -20.23 13.97 -23.58
CA ALA A 16 -19.51 12.74 -23.23
C ALA A 16 -18.26 13.01 -22.37
N ALA A 17 -17.59 14.15 -22.55
CA ALA A 17 -16.44 14.56 -21.75
C ALA A 17 -16.81 15.10 -20.35
N ALA A 18 -18.08 15.49 -20.14
CA ALA A 18 -18.55 16.14 -18.91
C ALA A 18 -19.24 15.18 -17.93
N GLN A 19 -19.15 13.87 -18.12
CA GLN A 19 -19.75 12.90 -17.21
C GLN A 19 -18.89 12.79 -15.95
N SER A 20 -19.24 13.56 -14.92
CA SER A 20 -18.65 13.39 -13.60
C SER A 20 -18.97 11.99 -13.10
N ARG A 21 -17.95 11.15 -12.97
CA ARG A 21 -18.11 9.84 -12.35
C ARG A 21 -18.46 10.08 -10.89
N THR A 22 -19.70 9.81 -10.50
CA THR A 22 -20.09 9.78 -9.10
C THR A 22 -19.32 8.65 -8.44
N LEU A 23 -18.31 8.99 -7.64
CA LEU A 23 -17.60 7.99 -6.85
C LEU A 23 -18.55 7.43 -5.80
N PRO A 24 -18.50 6.11 -5.53
CA PRO A 24 -19.25 5.54 -4.42
C PRO A 24 -18.82 6.24 -3.13
N LYS A 25 -19.80 6.58 -2.30
CA LYS A 25 -19.52 7.10 -0.97
C LYS A 25 -18.90 5.98 -0.13
N PRO A 26 -17.81 6.23 0.61
CA PRO A 26 -17.25 5.22 1.50
C PRO A 26 -18.27 4.88 2.60
N GLU A 27 -18.43 3.59 2.92
CA GLU A 27 -19.38 3.11 3.95
C GLU A 27 -19.02 3.62 5.35
N ARG A 28 -17.74 3.90 5.59
CA ARG A 28 -17.21 4.45 6.84
C ARG A 28 -15.93 5.25 6.56
N GLU A 29 -15.58 6.12 7.49
CA GLU A 29 -14.30 6.84 7.49
C GLU A 29 -13.12 5.85 7.42
N PHE A 30 -12.16 6.08 6.52
CA PHE A 30 -10.92 5.31 6.44
C PHE A 30 -9.87 5.94 7.36
N ARG A 31 -9.49 5.23 8.43
CA ARG A 31 -8.51 5.68 9.42
C ARG A 31 -7.35 4.70 9.42
N ALA A 32 -6.30 5.02 8.68
CA ALA A 32 -5.18 4.13 8.47
C ALA A 32 -3.87 4.71 8.98
N VAL A 33 -2.91 3.82 9.21
CA VAL A 33 -1.50 4.13 9.37
C VAL A 33 -0.70 3.39 8.31
N TRP A 34 0.36 4.02 7.83
CA TRP A 34 1.35 3.39 6.98
C TRP A 34 2.48 2.82 7.84
N ILE A 35 2.89 1.58 7.57
CA ILE A 35 4.09 0.97 8.17
C ILE A 35 5.07 0.77 7.02
N ALA A 36 6.01 1.71 6.89
CA ALA A 36 7.07 1.70 5.89
C ALA A 36 8.21 0.78 6.33
N THR A 37 8.70 0.00 5.37
CA THR A 37 9.76 -0.98 5.58
C THR A 37 11.06 -0.59 4.88
N VAL A 38 10.97 0.27 3.86
CA VAL A 38 12.14 0.93 3.27
C VAL A 38 12.92 1.66 4.35
N ASP A 39 14.24 1.50 4.34
CA ASP A 39 15.18 2.07 5.30
C ASP A 39 14.83 1.80 6.77
N ASN A 40 14.02 0.76 7.05
CA ASN A 40 13.58 0.41 8.40
C ASN A 40 12.88 1.58 9.12
N ILE A 41 12.18 2.47 8.38
CA ILE A 41 11.51 3.66 8.94
C ILE A 41 10.57 3.30 10.08
N ASP A 42 9.65 2.35 9.84
CA ASP A 42 8.69 1.90 10.86
C ASP A 42 8.88 0.43 11.25
N PHE A 43 9.34 -0.43 10.33
CA PHE A 43 9.47 -1.87 10.59
C PHE A 43 10.48 -2.59 9.67
N PRO A 44 11.23 -3.59 10.18
CA PRO A 44 11.56 -3.77 11.60
C PRO A 44 12.46 -2.63 12.06
N THR A 45 12.51 -2.29 13.36
CA THR A 45 13.30 -1.13 13.81
C THR A 45 14.81 -1.32 13.61
N LYS A 46 15.27 -2.57 13.56
CA LYS A 46 16.66 -2.93 13.25
C LYS A 46 16.71 -4.20 12.40
N LYS A 47 17.63 -4.21 11.43
CA LYS A 47 17.95 -5.37 10.58
C LYS A 47 18.52 -6.57 11.36
N THR A 48 18.98 -6.35 12.61
CA THR A 48 19.59 -7.39 13.47
C THR A 48 18.60 -8.08 14.41
N LEU A 49 17.30 -7.74 14.36
CA LEU A 49 16.30 -8.34 15.22
C LEU A 49 16.04 -9.79 14.84
N SER A 50 15.85 -10.64 15.85
CA SER A 50 15.37 -12.00 15.64
C SER A 50 13.94 -11.99 15.08
N VAL A 51 13.52 -13.10 14.46
CA VAL A 51 12.15 -13.26 13.95
C VAL A 51 11.11 -12.97 15.04
N GLU A 52 11.34 -13.43 16.26
CA GLU A 52 10.45 -13.24 17.41
C GLU A 52 10.35 -11.76 17.79
N GLN A 53 11.47 -11.03 17.75
CA GLN A 53 11.50 -9.60 18.03
C GLN A 53 10.76 -8.82 16.94
N GLN A 54 10.97 -9.16 15.66
CA GLN A 54 10.23 -8.56 14.55
C GLN A 54 8.71 -8.82 14.70
N LYS A 55 8.30 -10.06 14.99
CA LYS A 55 6.90 -10.39 15.25
C LYS A 55 6.33 -9.57 16.42
N ALA A 56 7.08 -9.42 17.50
CA ALA A 56 6.67 -8.63 18.66
C ALA A 56 6.49 -7.13 18.31
N GLU A 57 7.40 -6.55 17.54
CA GLU A 57 7.28 -5.16 17.07
C GLU A 57 6.04 -4.95 16.20
N LEU A 58 5.79 -5.84 15.25
CA LEU A 58 4.61 -5.75 14.39
C LEU A 58 3.32 -5.84 15.23
N LEU A 59 3.26 -6.76 16.20
CA LEU A 59 2.13 -6.87 17.12
C LEU A 59 1.94 -5.59 17.95
N GLN A 60 3.02 -4.96 18.43
CA GLN A 60 2.95 -3.68 19.15
C GLN A 60 2.40 -2.55 18.27
N ASN A 61 2.80 -2.49 17.00
CA ASN A 61 2.27 -1.54 16.02
C ASN A 61 0.77 -1.74 15.79
N LEU A 62 0.31 -3.00 15.66
CA LEU A 62 -1.11 -3.31 15.51
C LEU A 62 -1.92 -2.95 16.76
N GLU A 63 -1.40 -3.23 17.96
CA GLU A 63 -2.04 -2.83 19.21
C GLU A 63 -2.10 -1.31 19.38
N LEU A 64 -1.06 -0.58 18.94
CA LEU A 64 -1.10 0.88 18.90
C LEU A 64 -2.18 1.39 17.94
N ALA A 65 -2.24 0.87 16.71
CA ALA A 65 -3.26 1.25 15.74
C ALA A 65 -4.68 1.03 16.30
N LYS A 66 -4.91 -0.09 16.99
CA LYS A 66 -6.16 -0.39 17.68
C LYS A 66 -6.47 0.61 18.81
N ARG A 67 -5.49 0.93 19.67
CA ARG A 67 -5.65 1.93 20.74
C ARG A 67 -6.03 3.31 20.20
N LEU A 68 -5.47 3.68 19.04
CA LEU A 68 -5.77 4.91 18.31
C LEU A 68 -7.09 4.86 17.52
N LYS A 69 -7.85 3.76 17.62
CA LYS A 69 -9.12 3.53 16.89
C LYS A 69 -8.98 3.58 15.37
N LEU A 70 -7.78 3.30 14.84
CA LEU A 70 -7.57 3.07 13.42
C LEU A 70 -8.30 1.80 12.98
N ASN A 71 -8.59 1.72 11.68
CA ASN A 71 -9.38 0.64 11.12
C ASN A 71 -8.74 -0.03 9.89
N ALA A 72 -7.52 0.37 9.56
CA ALA A 72 -6.68 -0.23 8.54
C ALA A 72 -5.20 0.01 8.86
N VAL A 73 -4.35 -0.90 8.38
CA VAL A 73 -2.89 -0.77 8.39
C VAL A 73 -2.43 -1.03 6.97
N ILE A 74 -1.64 -0.12 6.42
CA ILE A 74 -1.03 -0.26 5.10
C ILE A 74 0.43 -0.65 5.32
N PHE A 75 0.75 -1.92 5.09
CA PHE A 75 2.09 -2.47 5.33
C PHE A 75 2.86 -2.58 4.01
N GLN A 76 4.07 -2.00 3.96
CA GLN A 76 4.89 -1.98 2.75
C GLN A 76 5.59 -3.34 2.54
N VAL A 77 4.97 -4.22 1.73
CA VAL A 77 5.53 -5.57 1.45
C VAL A 77 6.59 -5.62 0.36
N ARG A 78 6.70 -4.56 -0.47
CA ARG A 78 7.61 -4.47 -1.63
C ARG A 78 8.29 -3.08 -1.67
N PRO A 79 9.29 -2.82 -0.82
CA PRO A 79 9.91 -1.50 -0.71
C PRO A 79 10.88 -1.15 -1.85
N GLN A 80 11.67 -2.11 -2.35
CA GLN A 80 12.77 -1.83 -3.28
C GLN A 80 13.03 -2.99 -4.26
N CYS A 81 12.00 -3.36 -5.05
CA CYS A 81 12.07 -4.54 -5.95
C CYS A 81 12.57 -5.79 -5.22
N ASP A 82 12.01 -5.96 -4.02
CA ASP A 82 12.25 -7.03 -3.08
C ASP A 82 10.94 -7.33 -2.33
N ALA A 83 10.93 -8.38 -1.52
CA ALA A 83 9.73 -8.87 -0.87
C ALA A 83 9.92 -9.14 0.62
N LEU A 84 8.93 -8.74 1.42
CA LEU A 84 8.79 -9.14 2.83
C LEU A 84 7.92 -10.40 2.99
N TYR A 85 7.90 -11.24 1.95
CA TYR A 85 7.19 -12.50 1.89
C TYR A 85 7.93 -13.44 0.94
N LYS A 86 7.68 -14.75 1.06
CA LYS A 86 8.24 -15.72 0.12
C LYS A 86 7.68 -15.46 -1.29
N SER A 87 8.56 -15.13 -2.23
CA SER A 87 8.23 -14.82 -3.62
C SER A 87 9.09 -15.64 -4.56
N ASP A 88 8.52 -16.06 -5.69
CA ASP A 88 9.23 -16.75 -6.78
C ASP A 88 9.78 -15.75 -7.83
N ILE A 89 9.46 -14.45 -7.67
CA ILE A 89 9.77 -13.39 -8.65
C ILE A 89 10.75 -12.36 -8.06
N GLU A 90 10.58 -11.99 -6.79
CA GLU A 90 11.36 -10.94 -6.13
C GLU A 90 12.25 -11.55 -5.04
N PRO A 91 13.47 -11.03 -4.84
CA PRO A 91 14.34 -11.46 -3.74
C PRO A 91 13.75 -11.07 -2.38
N TRP A 92 14.16 -11.75 -1.32
CA TRP A 92 13.87 -11.31 0.05
C TRP A 92 14.47 -9.93 0.32
N SER A 93 13.71 -9.10 1.03
CA SER A 93 14.12 -7.74 1.34
C SER A 93 15.30 -7.67 2.31
N GLU A 94 16.30 -6.85 1.96
CA GLU A 94 17.43 -6.55 2.85
C GLU A 94 17.00 -5.85 4.15
N PHE A 95 15.80 -5.25 4.20
CA PHE A 95 15.29 -4.58 5.39
C PHE A 95 14.92 -5.56 6.50
N LEU A 96 14.78 -6.86 6.20
CA LEU A 96 14.52 -7.90 7.20
C LEU A 96 15.79 -8.46 7.85
N THR A 97 16.89 -8.54 7.10
CA THR A 97 18.08 -9.33 7.49
C THR A 97 19.41 -8.58 7.34
N GLY A 98 19.39 -7.44 6.67
CA GLY A 98 20.58 -6.70 6.24
C GLY A 98 21.24 -7.23 4.97
N GLU A 99 20.69 -8.28 4.36
CA GLU A 99 21.26 -8.91 3.17
C GLU A 99 20.16 -9.21 2.14
N MET A 100 20.29 -8.64 0.94
CA MET A 100 19.34 -8.84 -0.15
C MET A 100 19.28 -10.32 -0.55
N GLY A 101 18.06 -10.86 -0.69
CA GLY A 101 17.83 -12.25 -1.09
C GLY A 101 17.96 -13.28 0.04
N LYS A 102 18.44 -12.89 1.23
CA LYS A 102 18.52 -13.80 2.37
C LYS A 102 17.14 -14.07 2.97
N ALA A 103 16.73 -15.33 2.88
CA ALA A 103 15.45 -15.77 3.41
C ALA A 103 15.33 -15.59 4.93
N GLN A 104 14.15 -15.18 5.36
CA GLN A 104 13.76 -15.08 6.76
C GLN A 104 12.67 -16.13 7.04
N SER A 105 12.92 -17.05 7.98
CA SER A 105 11.90 -18.04 8.37
C SER A 105 10.90 -17.39 9.31
N PHE A 106 9.78 -16.89 8.78
CA PHE A 106 8.66 -16.47 9.62
C PHE A 106 7.79 -17.64 10.08
N ASP A 107 8.01 -18.84 9.53
CA ASP A 107 7.34 -20.11 9.86
C ASP A 107 8.19 -20.96 10.80
#